data_AF-A0A924P7D8-F1
#
_entry.id   AF-A0A924P7D8-F1
#
_cell.length_a   1.000
_cell.length_b   1.000
_cell.length_c   1.000
_cell.angle_alpha   90.00
_cell.angle_beta   90.00
_cell.angle_gamma   90.00
#
_symmetry.space_group_name_H-M   'P 1'
#
loop_
_entity.id
_entity.type
_entity.pdbx_description
1 polymer ?
#
loop_
_entity_poly.entity_id
_entity_poly.type
_entity_poly.pdbx_seq_one_letter_code
_entity_poly.pdbx_strand_id
1 'polypeptide(L)'
;MKSLPQSFYERDTTQVARDLLGKVLVVRSAPRYALDDPRAQVTAARIVETEAYHGTDPASHCAKGETPRCAIMFGKPGVAYVYFIYGMYEMLNFVTERKGYPGAVLIRAVEPLHGNALMQKRRVLLAGSQWTNGPGRLCQALGIELIHNGQSLKGPELFVVEQGFEPEQVSVSPRVGISKGTEQYWRFFITGNRFVGKSPLNKLAKPLLESRLTRSVKSAKPGRSVSAA
;
A
#
# COMPACT_ATOMS: atom_id res chain seq x y z
N MET A 1 16.93 12.19 0.67
CA MET A 1 15.99 11.05 0.51
C MET A 1 15.62 10.95 -0.96
N LYS A 2 15.58 9.74 -1.54
CA LYS A 2 15.26 9.57 -2.97
C LYS A 2 13.82 9.08 -3.11
N SER A 3 12.98 9.83 -3.82
CA SER A 3 11.61 9.38 -4.12
C SER A 3 11.61 8.15 -5.02
N LEU A 4 10.68 7.23 -4.78
CA LEU A 4 10.54 6.05 -5.64
C LEU A 4 10.08 6.48 -7.06
N PRO A 5 10.71 5.97 -8.14
CA PRO A 5 10.33 6.30 -9.51
C PRO A 5 8.99 5.64 -9.88
N GLN A 6 8.33 6.12 -10.93
CA GLN A 6 7.10 5.47 -11.43
C GLN A 6 7.34 4.00 -11.81
N SER A 7 8.52 3.68 -12.37
CA SER A 7 8.92 2.32 -12.71
C SER A 7 8.98 1.36 -11.51
N PHE A 8 9.08 1.87 -10.28
CA PHE A 8 8.96 1.05 -9.08
C PHE A 8 7.53 0.51 -8.92
N TYR A 9 6.52 1.31 -9.27
CA TYR A 9 5.11 0.96 -9.13
C TYR A 9 4.56 0.24 -10.36
N GLU A 10 5.14 0.48 -11.55
CA GLU A 10 4.81 -0.18 -12.81
C GLU A 10 5.39 -1.61 -12.89
N ARG A 11 5.09 -2.41 -11.87
CA ARG A 11 5.48 -3.82 -11.73
C ARG A 11 4.31 -4.62 -11.18
N ASP A 12 4.50 -5.94 -11.12
CA ASP A 12 3.55 -6.86 -10.51
C ASP A 12 3.18 -6.42 -9.09
N THR A 13 1.88 -6.40 -8.81
CA THR A 13 1.30 -5.88 -7.57
C THR A 13 1.83 -6.60 -6.34
N THR A 14 2.09 -7.90 -6.41
CA THR A 14 2.64 -8.67 -5.28
C THR A 14 4.12 -8.37 -5.04
N GLN A 15 4.88 -8.14 -6.11
CA GLN A 15 6.27 -7.68 -6.00
C GLN A 15 6.35 -6.29 -5.38
N VAL A 16 5.52 -5.35 -5.84
CA VAL A 16 5.47 -4.00 -5.28
C VAL A 16 5.03 -4.04 -3.81
N ALA A 17 4.04 -4.85 -3.44
CA ALA A 17 3.58 -4.96 -2.06
C ALA A 17 4.70 -5.38 -1.10
N ARG A 18 5.51 -6.35 -1.51
CA ARG A 18 6.69 -6.77 -0.76
C ARG A 18 7.75 -5.68 -0.71
N ASP A 19 8.13 -5.13 -1.86
CA ASP A 19 9.26 -4.19 -1.96
C ASP A 19 8.94 -2.81 -1.35
N LEU A 20 7.67 -2.52 -1.06
CA LEU A 20 7.26 -1.36 -0.28
C LEU A 20 7.62 -1.47 1.21
N LEU A 21 7.81 -2.68 1.74
CA LEU A 21 8.21 -2.85 3.14
C LEU A 21 9.57 -2.18 3.38
N GLY A 22 9.65 -1.39 4.45
CA GLY A 22 10.85 -0.62 4.78
C GLY A 22 10.93 0.77 4.15
N LYS A 23 10.14 1.04 3.10
CA LYS A 23 10.09 2.38 2.49
C LYS A 23 9.31 3.36 3.39
N VAL A 24 9.58 4.65 3.25
CA VAL A 24 9.02 5.68 4.14
C VAL A 24 7.95 6.48 3.41
N LEU A 25 6.73 6.43 3.93
CA LEU A 25 5.62 7.27 3.52
C LEU A 25 5.70 8.60 4.27
N VAL A 26 5.62 9.71 3.52
CA VAL A 26 5.59 11.07 4.06
C VAL A 26 4.30 11.76 3.66
N VAL A 27 3.65 12.41 4.63
CA VAL A 27 2.40 13.16 4.44
C VAL A 27 2.59 14.58 4.98
N ARG A 28 2.22 15.57 4.16
CA ARG A 28 2.29 17.01 4.47
C ARG A 28 0.90 17.61 4.37
N SER A 29 0.32 18.02 5.51
CA SER A 29 -1.03 18.63 5.54
C SER A 29 -1.04 20.13 5.19
N ALA A 30 0.13 20.78 5.11
CA ALA A 30 0.27 22.18 4.73
C ALA A 30 1.49 22.36 3.81
N PRO A 31 1.42 21.91 2.55
CA PRO A 31 2.59 21.85 1.65
C PRO A 31 3.17 23.22 1.27
N ARG A 32 2.44 24.31 1.57
CA ARG A 32 2.89 25.70 1.40
C ARG A 32 4.11 26.06 2.27
N TYR A 33 4.29 25.40 3.40
CA TYR A 33 5.43 25.62 4.27
C TYR A 33 6.57 24.69 3.86
N ALA A 34 7.79 25.21 3.81
CA ALA A 34 8.99 24.40 3.59
C ALA A 34 9.11 23.30 4.66
N LEU A 35 9.80 22.19 4.35
CA LEU A 35 9.87 21.03 5.26
C LEU A 35 10.54 21.33 6.60
N ASP A 36 11.41 22.32 6.64
CA ASP A 36 12.13 22.83 7.81
C ASP A 36 11.39 23.96 8.54
N ASP A 37 10.26 24.44 8.01
CA ASP A 37 9.43 25.45 8.67
C ASP A 37 8.74 24.83 9.91
N PRO A 38 8.79 25.47 11.09
CA PRO A 38 8.14 24.96 12.30
C PRO A 38 6.61 24.83 12.21
N ARG A 39 5.98 25.50 11.24
CA ARG A 39 4.54 25.40 10.95
C ARG A 39 4.22 24.23 10.01
N ALA A 40 5.23 23.61 9.40
CA ALA A 40 5.04 22.46 8.54
C ALA A 40 4.47 21.28 9.35
N GLN A 41 3.30 20.80 8.93
CA GLN A 41 2.67 19.63 9.52
C GLN A 41 3.08 18.40 8.71
N VAL A 42 4.15 17.76 9.15
CA VAL A 42 4.73 16.59 8.48
C VAL A 42 4.59 15.37 9.38
N THR A 43 4.13 14.28 8.79
CA THR A 43 4.26 12.95 9.39
C THR A 43 5.05 12.05 8.45
N ALA A 44 5.91 11.20 9.01
CA ALA A 44 6.63 10.20 8.24
C ALA A 44 6.58 8.87 8.99
N ALA A 45 6.36 7.78 8.25
CA ALA A 45 6.30 6.46 8.82
C ALA A 45 6.82 5.41 7.83
N ARG A 46 7.53 4.41 8.36
CA ARG A 46 8.01 3.26 7.61
C ARG A 46 6.85 2.31 7.33
N ILE A 47 6.71 1.84 6.10
CA ILE A 47 5.70 0.84 5.75
C ILE A 47 6.16 -0.52 6.27
N VAL A 48 5.31 -1.17 7.09
CA VAL A 48 5.66 -2.45 7.74
C VAL A 48 4.67 -3.58 7.47
N GLU A 49 3.51 -3.27 6.89
CA GLU A 49 2.50 -4.26 6.46
C GLU A 49 1.75 -3.75 5.23
N THR A 50 1.61 -4.61 4.23
CA THR A 50 0.94 -4.34 2.95
C THR A 50 0.06 -5.52 2.52
N GLU A 51 -0.93 -5.26 1.68
CA GLU A 51 -1.70 -6.31 0.98
C GLU A 51 -1.79 -6.02 -0.52
N ALA A 52 -1.61 -7.03 -1.35
CA ALA A 52 -1.77 -6.93 -2.81
C ALA A 52 -3.21 -7.27 -3.25
N TYR A 53 -3.73 -6.49 -4.21
CA TYR A 53 -5.03 -6.69 -4.86
C TYR A 53 -4.88 -6.49 -6.37
N HIS A 54 -4.98 -7.58 -7.14
CA HIS A 54 -4.86 -7.58 -8.60
C HIS A 54 -6.23 -7.61 -9.28
N GLY A 55 -6.34 -7.30 -10.58
CA GLY A 55 -7.60 -7.33 -11.33
C GLY A 55 -8.34 -8.65 -11.34
N THR A 56 -7.58 -9.74 -11.39
CA THR A 56 -8.12 -11.12 -11.42
C THR A 56 -8.46 -11.66 -10.04
N ASP A 57 -8.16 -10.90 -8.99
CA ASP A 57 -8.42 -11.30 -7.61
C ASP A 57 -9.89 -11.13 -7.26
N PRO A 58 -10.59 -12.18 -6.80
CA PRO A 58 -12.00 -12.07 -6.43
C PRO A 58 -12.26 -11.17 -5.21
N ALA A 59 -11.24 -10.79 -4.44
CA ALA A 59 -11.33 -9.81 -3.35
C ALA A 59 -11.13 -8.35 -3.80
N SER A 60 -10.63 -8.13 -5.02
CA SER A 60 -10.33 -6.80 -5.54
C SER A 60 -11.58 -6.03 -5.94
N HIS A 61 -11.55 -4.70 -5.82
CA HIS A 61 -12.60 -3.84 -6.36
C HIS A 61 -12.73 -3.96 -7.89
N CYS A 62 -11.70 -4.47 -8.58
CA CYS A 62 -11.68 -4.67 -10.04
C CYS A 62 -12.08 -6.09 -10.47
N ALA A 63 -12.48 -6.97 -9.54
CA ALA A 63 -12.76 -8.38 -9.83
C ALA A 63 -13.80 -8.61 -10.96
N LYS A 64 -14.70 -7.64 -11.15
CA LYS A 64 -15.77 -7.67 -12.18
C LYS A 64 -15.49 -6.72 -13.36
N GLY A 65 -14.25 -6.26 -13.51
CA GLY A 65 -13.87 -5.25 -14.49
C GLY A 65 -13.92 -3.83 -13.94
N GLU A 66 -13.82 -2.86 -14.84
CA GLU A 66 -13.75 -1.44 -14.52
C GLU A 66 -15.10 -0.88 -14.08
N THR A 67 -15.09 -0.13 -12.98
CA THR A 67 -16.23 0.62 -12.45
C THR A 67 -15.75 2.00 -11.98
N PRO A 68 -16.63 3.00 -11.81
CA PRO A 68 -16.21 4.32 -11.33
C PRO A 68 -15.39 4.29 -10.03
N ARG A 69 -15.71 3.34 -9.13
CA ARG A 69 -15.00 3.16 -7.85
C ARG A 69 -13.55 2.70 -8.01
N CYS A 70 -13.27 1.89 -9.03
CA CYS A 70 -11.99 1.22 -9.20
C CYS A 70 -11.24 1.63 -10.48
N ALA A 71 -11.81 2.54 -11.29
CA ALA A 71 -11.21 3.08 -12.51
C ALA A 71 -9.78 3.60 -12.29
N ILE A 72 -9.51 4.20 -11.13
CA ILE A 72 -8.16 4.66 -10.76
C ILE A 72 -7.11 3.54 -10.78
N MET A 73 -7.48 2.30 -10.47
CA MET A 73 -6.57 1.15 -10.52
C MET A 73 -6.15 0.80 -11.95
N PHE A 74 -6.96 1.13 -12.96
CA PHE A 74 -6.63 0.97 -14.37
C PHE A 74 -5.76 2.11 -14.91
N GLY A 75 -5.55 3.15 -14.10
CA GLY A 75 -4.85 4.37 -14.46
C GLY A 75 -3.34 4.26 -14.45
N LYS A 76 -2.69 5.38 -14.10
CA LYS A 76 -1.24 5.49 -14.07
C LYS A 76 -0.68 4.89 -12.75
N PRO A 77 0.37 4.06 -12.78
CA PRO A 77 1.00 3.57 -11.55
C PRO A 77 1.71 4.69 -10.77
N GLY A 78 1.89 4.48 -9.47
CA GLY A 78 2.54 5.45 -8.59
C GLY A 78 1.65 6.63 -8.21
N VAL A 79 0.33 6.40 -8.17
CA VAL A 79 -0.67 7.32 -7.62
C VAL A 79 -1.34 6.69 -6.40
N ALA A 80 -1.78 7.53 -5.47
CA ALA A 80 -2.56 7.11 -4.32
C ALA A 80 -4.00 6.80 -4.74
N TYR A 81 -4.51 5.65 -4.33
CA TYR A 81 -5.92 5.30 -4.38
C TYR A 81 -6.47 5.29 -2.95
N VAL A 82 -7.25 6.32 -2.63
CA VAL A 82 -7.89 6.48 -1.32
C VAL A 82 -9.39 6.35 -1.47
N TYR A 83 -9.99 5.50 -0.64
CA TYR A 83 -11.44 5.34 -0.59
C TYR A 83 -11.95 5.31 0.84
N PHE A 84 -13.20 5.71 1.02
CA PHE A 84 -13.87 5.75 2.32
C PHE A 84 -14.71 4.48 2.53
N ILE A 85 -14.66 3.90 3.73
CA ILE A 85 -15.39 2.69 4.11
C ILE A 85 -15.98 2.81 5.51
N TYR A 86 -17.09 2.10 5.74
CA TYR A 86 -17.81 2.00 7.02
C TYR A 86 -18.23 3.35 7.62
N GLY A 87 -18.34 4.40 6.80
CA GLY A 87 -18.76 5.72 7.26
C GLY A 87 -17.73 6.46 8.12
N MET A 88 -16.50 5.96 8.28
CA MET A 88 -15.51 6.59 9.19
C MET A 88 -14.03 6.38 8.86
N TYR A 89 -13.68 5.54 7.89
CA TYR A 89 -12.26 5.23 7.63
C TYR A 89 -11.87 5.39 6.16
N GLU A 90 -10.77 6.09 5.93
CA GLU A 90 -10.05 6.14 4.66
C GLU A 90 -9.06 4.98 4.57
N MET A 91 -9.01 4.32 3.41
CA MET A 91 -8.06 3.25 3.10
C MET A 91 -7.06 3.74 2.04
N LEU A 92 -5.77 3.79 2.38
CA LEU A 92 -4.72 4.18 1.44
C LEU A 92 -4.19 2.98 0.66
N ASN A 93 -4.21 3.10 -0.66
CA ASN A 93 -3.59 2.14 -1.56
C ASN A 93 -2.65 2.85 -2.53
N PHE A 94 -1.69 2.13 -3.10
CA PHE A 94 -0.83 2.62 -4.18
C PHE A 94 -1.16 1.85 -5.46
N VAL A 95 -1.47 2.56 -6.53
CA VAL A 95 -1.76 1.95 -7.84
C VAL A 95 -0.47 1.39 -8.44
N THR A 96 -0.55 0.15 -8.91
CA THR A 96 0.56 -0.63 -9.49
C THR A 96 0.20 -1.09 -10.90
N GLU A 97 1.04 -1.96 -11.48
CA GLU A 97 0.91 -2.46 -12.85
C GLU A 97 1.05 -1.37 -13.92
N ARG A 98 1.07 -1.79 -15.18
CA ARG A 98 0.99 -0.87 -16.31
C ARG A 98 -0.45 -0.41 -16.53
N LYS A 99 -0.62 0.77 -17.14
CA LYS A 99 -1.94 1.32 -17.49
C LYS A 99 -2.80 0.27 -18.22
N GLY A 100 -4.07 0.18 -17.83
CA GLY A 100 -5.05 -0.78 -18.35
C GLY A 100 -5.04 -2.14 -17.65
N TYR A 101 -4.09 -2.40 -16.76
CA TYR A 101 -4.03 -3.60 -15.93
C TYR A 101 -4.26 -3.17 -14.49
N PRO A 102 -5.41 -3.52 -13.87
CA PRO A 102 -5.71 -3.01 -12.55
C PRO A 102 -4.91 -3.72 -11.46
N GLY A 103 -4.23 -2.95 -10.63
CA GLY A 103 -3.52 -3.42 -9.47
C GLY A 103 -3.35 -2.33 -8.42
N ALA A 104 -3.44 -2.71 -7.15
CA ALA A 104 -3.14 -1.80 -6.06
C ALA A 104 -2.61 -2.54 -4.83
N VAL A 105 -1.77 -1.83 -4.07
CA VAL A 105 -1.26 -2.28 -2.77
C VAL A 105 -1.91 -1.48 -1.66
N LEU A 106 -2.67 -2.13 -0.78
CA LEU A 106 -3.18 -1.53 0.44
C LEU A 106 -2.02 -1.38 1.45
N ILE A 107 -1.86 -0.17 1.99
CA ILE A 107 -0.97 0.07 3.13
C ILE A 107 -1.75 -0.22 4.40
N ARG A 108 -1.30 -1.19 5.18
CA ARG A 108 -2.05 -1.69 6.34
C ARG A 108 -1.51 -1.24 7.67
N ALA A 109 -0.20 -1.15 7.77
CA ALA A 109 0.44 -0.66 8.97
C ALA A 109 1.75 0.04 8.68
N VAL A 110 2.06 1.01 9.53
CA VAL A 110 3.30 1.78 9.46
C VAL A 110 3.92 1.94 10.85
N GLU A 111 5.24 2.04 10.90
CA GLU A 111 6.02 2.42 12.08
C GLU A 111 6.31 3.93 12.04
N PRO A 112 5.78 4.73 12.96
CA PRO A 112 6.04 6.17 13.04
C PRO A 112 7.53 6.50 13.18
N LEU A 113 8.02 7.42 12.35
CA LEU A 113 9.40 7.93 12.37
C LEU A 113 9.47 9.41 12.70
N HIS A 114 8.46 10.19 12.28
CA HIS A 114 8.40 11.64 12.50
C HIS A 114 6.95 12.11 12.64
N GLY A 115 6.74 13.18 13.40
CA GLY A 115 5.42 13.78 13.59
C GLY A 115 4.56 13.10 14.66
N ASN A 116 5.18 12.39 15.61
CA ASN A 116 4.46 11.65 16.66
C ASN A 116 3.50 12.53 17.49
N ALA A 117 3.90 13.76 17.80
CA ALA A 117 3.03 14.71 18.50
C ALA A 117 1.76 15.07 17.68
N LEU A 118 1.89 15.17 16.35
CA LEU A 118 0.76 15.41 15.45
C LEU A 118 -0.14 14.17 15.35
N MET A 119 0.45 12.97 15.25
CA MET A 119 -0.30 11.71 15.28
C MET A 119 -1.07 11.55 16.60
N GLN A 120 -0.45 11.87 17.74
CA GLN A 120 -1.10 11.83 19.06
C GLN A 120 -2.28 12.80 19.15
N LYS A 121 -2.15 14.03 18.62
CA LYS A 121 -3.25 15.00 18.55
C LYS A 121 -4.42 14.48 17.71
N ARG A 122 -4.12 13.79 16.61
CA ARG A 122 -5.14 13.15 15.75
C ARG A 122 -5.75 11.89 16.38
N ARG A 123 -5.03 11.23 17.30
CA ARG A 123 -5.42 9.95 17.91
C ARG A 123 -5.34 9.97 19.44
N VAL A 124 -6.06 10.92 20.06
CA VAL A 124 -5.99 11.25 21.49
C VAL A 124 -6.14 10.04 22.42
N LEU A 125 -7.06 9.12 22.12
CA LEU A 125 -7.40 7.98 22.99
C LEU A 125 -6.49 6.74 22.85
N LEU A 126 -5.46 6.81 22.01
CA LEU A 126 -4.60 5.67 21.69
C LEU A 126 -3.13 6.03 21.91
N ALA A 127 -2.28 5.01 22.05
CA ALA A 127 -0.84 5.20 22.24
C ALA A 127 0.00 4.18 21.46
N GLY A 128 1.24 4.58 21.14
CA GLY A 128 2.25 3.71 20.55
C GLY A 128 1.79 3.06 19.24
N SER A 129 1.88 1.73 19.16
CA SER A 129 1.54 1.00 17.93
C SER A 129 0.07 1.04 17.55
N GLN A 130 -0.82 1.40 18.49
CA GLN A 130 -2.25 1.49 18.20
C GLN A 130 -2.61 2.66 17.28
N TRP A 131 -1.70 3.61 17.05
CA TRP A 131 -1.95 4.69 16.10
C TRP A 131 -1.97 4.20 14.66
N THR A 132 -1.18 3.19 14.33
CA THR A 132 -0.80 2.91 12.94
C THR A 132 -0.83 1.43 12.58
N ASN A 133 -1.28 0.55 13.48
CA ASN A 133 -1.39 -0.91 13.24
C ASN A 133 -2.71 -1.34 12.58
N GLY A 134 -3.21 -0.54 11.65
CA GLY A 134 -4.40 -0.84 10.87
C GLY A 134 -4.66 0.21 9.77
N PRO A 135 -5.29 -0.18 8.65
CA PRO A 135 -5.34 0.65 7.44
C PRO A 135 -6.11 1.96 7.64
N GLY A 136 -7.25 1.94 8.33
CA GLY A 136 -7.95 3.19 8.69
C GLY A 136 -7.26 3.97 9.80
N ARG A 137 -6.53 3.26 10.68
CA ARG A 137 -5.87 3.89 11.82
C ARG A 137 -4.70 4.75 11.38
N LEU A 138 -3.86 4.20 10.49
CA LEU A 138 -2.71 4.92 9.94
C LEU A 138 -3.15 6.13 9.12
N CYS A 139 -4.25 6.05 8.35
CA CYS A 139 -4.72 7.21 7.58
C CYS A 139 -5.04 8.39 8.50
N GLN A 140 -5.83 8.15 9.57
CA GLN A 140 -6.13 9.15 10.57
C GLN A 140 -4.87 9.67 11.30
N ALA A 141 -3.91 8.81 11.64
CA ALA A 141 -2.67 9.23 12.29
C ALA A 141 -1.83 10.15 11.38
N LEU A 142 -1.65 9.75 10.11
CA LEU A 142 -0.83 10.45 9.14
C LEU A 142 -1.53 11.67 8.52
N GLY A 143 -2.85 11.80 8.70
CA GLY A 143 -3.64 12.89 8.10
C GLY A 143 -3.92 12.64 6.62
N ILE A 144 -4.14 11.37 6.26
CA ILE A 144 -4.53 10.96 4.92
C ILE A 144 -6.04 10.96 4.84
N GLU A 145 -6.55 11.84 3.99
CA GLU A 145 -7.96 12.06 3.71
C GLU A 145 -8.27 11.76 2.23
N LEU A 146 -9.56 11.77 1.88
CA LEU A 146 -10.04 11.48 0.52
C LEU A 146 -9.47 12.44 -0.55
N ILE A 147 -9.10 13.66 -0.16
CA ILE A 147 -8.45 14.65 -1.06
C ILE A 147 -7.14 14.16 -1.68
N HIS A 148 -6.50 13.14 -1.09
CA HIS A 148 -5.27 12.55 -1.62
C HIS A 148 -5.52 11.51 -2.72
N ASN A 149 -6.78 11.12 -2.96
CA ASN A 149 -7.10 10.18 -4.02
C ASN A 149 -6.70 10.73 -5.40
N GLY A 150 -5.97 9.94 -6.18
CA GLY A 150 -5.45 10.34 -7.49
C GLY A 150 -4.12 11.12 -7.45
N GLN A 151 -3.63 11.51 -6.28
CA GLN A 151 -2.38 12.25 -6.19
C GLN A 151 -1.16 11.37 -6.49
N SER A 152 -0.12 11.96 -7.07
CA SER A 152 1.15 11.27 -7.31
C SER A 152 1.87 10.95 -6.00
N LEU A 153 2.46 9.76 -5.88
CA LEU A 153 3.34 9.36 -4.76
C LEU A 153 4.75 9.96 -4.83
N LYS A 154 4.91 10.99 -5.66
CA LYS A 154 6.07 11.90 -5.71
C LYS A 154 5.61 13.36 -5.57
N GLY A 155 4.37 13.57 -5.13
CA GLY A 155 3.74 14.87 -5.05
C GLY A 155 4.21 15.68 -3.83
N PRO A 156 3.76 16.94 -3.74
CA PRO A 156 4.13 17.83 -2.65
C PRO A 156 3.46 17.48 -1.32
N GLU A 157 2.32 16.78 -1.33
CA GLU A 157 1.56 16.42 -0.12
C GLU A 157 1.81 14.99 0.34
N LEU A 158 1.95 14.07 -0.61
CA LEU A 158 2.07 12.64 -0.36
C LEU A 158 3.18 12.05 -1.22
N PHE A 159 4.20 11.47 -0.59
CA PHE A 159 5.28 10.85 -1.32
C PHE A 159 5.95 9.71 -0.56
N VAL A 160 6.57 8.80 -1.30
CA VAL A 160 7.31 7.66 -0.75
C VAL A 160 8.78 7.78 -1.10
N VAL A 161 9.63 7.59 -0.08
CA VAL A 161 11.09 7.65 -0.22
C VAL A 161 11.77 6.38 0.22
N GLU A 162 12.93 6.14 -0.36
CA GLU A 162 13.88 5.14 0.09
C GLU A 162 14.92 5.75 1.05
N GLN A 163 15.22 5.01 2.12
CA GLN A 163 16.23 5.36 3.13
C GLN A 163 17.22 4.21 3.40
N GLY A 164 17.36 3.24 2.49
CA GLY A 164 18.30 2.12 2.62
C GLY A 164 17.95 1.12 3.73
N PHE A 165 16.75 1.20 4.32
CA PHE A 165 16.27 0.19 5.25
C PHE A 165 15.80 -1.04 4.47
N GLU A 166 16.41 -2.18 4.75
CA GLU A 166 16.04 -3.48 4.21
C GLU A 166 15.60 -4.40 5.37
N PRO A 167 14.37 -4.93 5.36
CA PRO A 167 13.91 -5.84 6.41
C PRO A 167 14.72 -7.14 6.43
N GLU A 168 15.25 -7.54 7.59
CA GLU A 168 15.97 -8.81 7.75
C GLU A 168 15.09 -10.02 7.43
N GLN A 169 13.82 -9.96 7.83
CA GLN A 169 12.85 -11.02 7.58
C GLN A 169 11.46 -10.46 7.27
N VAL A 170 10.86 -11.01 6.22
CA VAL A 170 9.48 -10.74 5.82
C VAL A 170 8.65 -11.99 5.99
N SER A 171 7.43 -11.82 6.50
CA SER A 171 6.42 -12.87 6.56
C SER A 171 5.29 -12.62 5.58
N VAL A 172 4.68 -13.71 5.12
CA VAL A 172 3.48 -13.73 4.28
C VAL A 172 2.35 -14.48 4.93
N SER A 173 1.11 -14.03 4.72
CA SER A 173 -0.09 -14.72 5.19
C SER A 173 -1.29 -14.45 4.29
N PRO A 174 -2.43 -15.13 4.53
CA PRO A 174 -3.73 -14.66 4.05
C PRO A 174 -4.02 -13.20 4.44
N ARG A 175 -4.83 -12.54 3.62
CA ARG A 175 -5.25 -11.14 3.80
C ARG A 175 -6.37 -11.02 4.83
N VAL A 176 -6.46 -9.86 5.48
CA VAL A 176 -7.40 -9.59 6.58
C VAL A 176 -8.64 -8.88 6.05
N GLY A 177 -9.82 -9.35 6.47
CA GLY A 177 -11.09 -8.67 6.20
C GLY A 177 -11.68 -8.96 4.82
N ILE A 178 -11.23 -10.02 4.16
CA ILE A 178 -11.76 -10.50 2.87
C ILE A 178 -12.54 -11.80 3.04
N SER A 179 -13.54 -12.03 2.17
CA SER A 179 -14.37 -13.24 2.15
C SER A 179 -14.14 -14.14 0.93
N LYS A 180 -13.38 -13.67 -0.06
CA LYS A 180 -13.01 -14.39 -1.28
C LYS A 180 -11.51 -14.26 -1.51
N GLY A 181 -10.88 -15.20 -2.23
CA GLY A 181 -9.42 -15.16 -2.44
C GLY A 181 -8.64 -15.26 -1.13
N THR A 182 -9.21 -15.96 -0.15
CA THR A 182 -8.68 -16.11 1.23
C THR A 182 -7.51 -17.08 1.30
N GLU A 183 -7.35 -17.92 0.28
CA GLU A 183 -6.24 -18.85 0.10
C GLU A 183 -4.94 -18.16 -0.33
N GLN A 184 -5.01 -16.93 -0.82
CA GLN A 184 -3.85 -16.18 -1.34
C GLN A 184 -3.00 -15.60 -0.21
N TYR A 185 -1.69 -15.88 -0.24
CA TYR A 185 -0.71 -15.35 0.72
C TYR A 185 -0.17 -14.00 0.25
N TRP A 186 -1.08 -13.04 0.09
CA TRP A 186 -0.81 -11.71 -0.46
C TRP A 186 -0.83 -10.59 0.57
N ARG A 187 -0.73 -10.94 1.85
CA ARG A 187 -0.37 -10.00 2.92
C ARG A 187 1.10 -10.17 3.26
N PHE A 188 1.85 -9.08 3.24
CA PHE A 188 3.29 -9.06 3.50
C PHE A 188 3.56 -8.15 4.71
N PHE A 189 4.47 -8.54 5.60
CA PHE A 189 4.87 -7.70 6.73
C PHE A 189 6.25 -8.03 7.26
N ILE A 190 6.88 -7.05 7.91
CA ILE A 190 8.18 -7.21 8.57
C ILE A 190 8.01 -8.09 9.82
N THR A 191 8.74 -9.21 9.88
CA THR A 191 8.64 -10.16 10.99
C THR A 191 9.06 -9.52 12.30
N GLY A 192 8.29 -9.75 13.37
CA GLY A 192 8.58 -9.22 14.71
C GLY A 192 8.33 -7.73 14.90
N ASN A 193 7.97 -6.97 13.85
CA ASN A 193 7.73 -5.53 14.00
C ASN A 193 6.43 -5.27 14.80
N ARG A 194 6.55 -4.56 15.93
CA ARG A 194 5.46 -4.28 16.88
C ARG A 194 4.29 -3.46 16.31
N PHE A 195 4.48 -2.82 15.16
CA PHE A 195 3.47 -2.01 14.49
C PHE A 195 2.61 -2.81 13.50
N VAL A 196 2.99 -4.05 13.19
CA VAL A 196 2.16 -4.94 12.35
C VAL A 196 0.78 -5.12 12.98
N GLY A 197 -0.25 -5.12 12.14
CA GLY A 197 -1.63 -5.30 12.53
C GLY A 197 -1.86 -6.60 13.31
N LYS A 198 -2.62 -6.50 14.40
CA LYS A 198 -3.04 -7.66 15.18
C LYS A 198 -4.16 -8.38 14.42
N SER A 199 -3.91 -9.63 14.04
CA SER A 199 -4.91 -10.48 13.38
C SER A 199 -4.73 -11.94 13.79
N PRO A 200 -5.81 -12.72 13.96
CA PRO A 200 -5.72 -14.17 14.13
C PRO A 200 -4.97 -14.86 12.98
N LEU A 201 -4.94 -14.26 11.79
CA LEU A 201 -4.22 -14.78 10.62
C LEU A 201 -2.70 -14.72 10.76
N ASN A 202 -2.17 -13.98 11.74
CA ASN A 202 -0.73 -13.95 12.03
C ASN A 202 -0.20 -15.35 12.38
N LYS A 203 -1.03 -16.25 12.94
CA LYS A 203 -0.66 -17.64 13.22
C LYS A 203 -0.42 -18.50 11.98
N LEU A 204 -0.94 -18.06 10.83
CA LEU A 204 -0.77 -18.72 9.53
C LEU A 204 0.41 -18.14 8.75
N ALA A 205 1.12 -17.16 9.33
CA ALA A 205 2.22 -16.51 8.67
C ALA A 205 3.39 -17.48 8.42
N LYS A 206 4.01 -17.33 7.26
CA LYS A 206 5.18 -18.11 6.86
C LYS A 206 6.29 -17.13 6.50
N PRO A 207 7.56 -17.47 6.76
CA PRO A 207 8.67 -16.71 6.19
C PRO A 207 8.53 -16.64 4.68
N LEU A 208 8.78 -15.46 4.11
CA LEU A 208 8.88 -15.31 2.67
C LEU A 208 10.19 -15.95 2.22
N LEU A 209 10.09 -17.15 1.63
CA LEU A 209 11.25 -17.84 1.07
C LEU A 209 11.59 -17.27 -0.31
N GLU A 210 12.86 -16.97 -0.56
CA GLU A 210 13.38 -16.51 -1.86
C GLU A 210 13.02 -17.45 -3.03
N SER A 211 12.70 -18.73 -2.78
CA SER A 211 12.42 -19.70 -3.85
C SER A 211 10.98 -19.71 -4.39
N ARG A 212 10.05 -18.92 -3.84
CA ARG A 212 8.65 -18.84 -4.34
C ARG A 212 8.44 -17.78 -5.45
N LEU A 213 9.52 -17.23 -5.99
CA LEU A 213 9.55 -16.09 -6.92
C LEU A 213 8.99 -16.34 -8.34
N THR A 214 8.66 -17.57 -8.75
CA THR A 214 8.49 -17.89 -10.19
C THR A 214 7.23 -18.65 -10.60
N ARG A 215 6.19 -18.72 -9.77
CA ARG A 215 4.91 -19.31 -10.22
C ARG A 215 3.75 -18.34 -10.17
N SER A 216 3.69 -17.44 -11.14
CA SER A 216 2.42 -17.08 -11.76
C SER A 216 2.60 -16.61 -13.21
N VAL A 217 1.75 -17.20 -14.06
CA VAL A 217 1.39 -16.84 -15.45
C VAL A 217 2.48 -16.95 -16.52
N LYS A 218 2.55 -18.13 -17.16
CA LYS A 218 2.95 -18.20 -18.58
C LYS A 218 2.01 -17.27 -19.35
N SER A 219 2.55 -16.19 -19.89
CA SER A 219 1.91 -15.33 -20.87
C SER A 219 1.24 -16.20 -21.95
N ALA A 220 -0.08 -16.10 -22.08
CA ALA A 220 -0.77 -16.61 -23.26
C ALA A 220 -0.17 -15.92 -24.49
N LYS A 221 0.42 -16.70 -25.39
CA LYS A 221 0.90 -16.19 -26.69
C LYS A 221 -0.32 -15.65 -27.47
N PRO A 222 -0.22 -14.50 -28.15
CA PRO A 222 -1.26 -14.08 -29.06
C PRO A 222 -1.35 -15.09 -30.21
N GLY A 223 -2.55 -15.62 -30.44
CA GLY A 223 -2.84 -16.54 -31.54
C GLY A 223 -2.48 -15.90 -32.88
N ARG A 224 -1.85 -16.68 -33.75
CA ARG A 224 -1.56 -16.33 -35.14
C ARG A 224 -2.85 -15.90 -35.85
N SER A 225 -2.80 -14.74 -36.50
CA SER A 225 -3.73 -14.34 -37.54
C SER A 225 -3.73 -15.39 -38.65
N VAL A 226 -4.90 -15.97 -38.92
CA VAL A 226 -5.14 -16.76 -40.13
C VAL A 226 -5.48 -15.75 -41.22
N SER A 227 -4.58 -15.60 -42.20
CA SER A 227 -4.88 -14.95 -43.46
C SER A 227 -5.79 -15.87 -44.27
N ALA A 228 -7.01 -15.43 -44.54
CA ALA A 228 -7.86 -16.04 -45.58
C ALA A 228 -7.32 -15.64 -46.96
N ALA A 229 -7.31 -16.62 -47.86
CA ALA A 229 -7.09 -16.46 -49.29
C ALA A 229 -8.26 -15.71 -49.95
#